data_AF-A0A9E5RAH9-F1
#
_entry.id   AF-A0A9E5RAH9-F1
#
_cell.length_a   1.000
_cell.length_b   1.000
_cell.length_c   1.000
_cell.angle_alpha   90.00
_cell.angle_beta   90.00
_cell.angle_gamma   90.00
#
_symmetry.space_group_name_H-M   'P 1'
#
loop_
_entity.id
_entity.type
_entity.pdbx_description
1 polymer ?
#
loop_
_entity_poly.entity_id
_entity_poly.type
_entity_poly.pdbx_seq_one_letter_code
_entity_poly.pdbx_strand_id
1 'polypeptide(L)'
;MSELRVKLPKLRRQVQSGNLRIVCTHYGEVAAFLLPLQDIDALNSEEGEPSIQNSEEISLTEFRDQLTESWERLLGGIDCIYLTFHKRRVVAFVSPRFTHYLSLPLIGDADKVLFVPSEIQV
;
A
#
# COMPACT_ATOMS: atom_id res chain seq x y z
N MET A 1 -11.67 6.51 -0.68
CA MET A 1 -11.03 6.86 -1.97
C MET A 1 -10.69 8.34 -2.12
N SER A 2 -11.65 9.28 -2.02
CA SER A 2 -11.38 10.71 -2.22
C SER A 2 -10.41 11.32 -1.18
N GLU A 3 -10.46 10.86 0.07
CA GLU A 3 -9.57 11.35 1.12
C GLU A 3 -8.10 10.99 0.89
N LEU A 4 -7.82 9.76 0.42
CA LEU A 4 -6.46 9.32 0.10
C LEU A 4 -5.89 10.23 -0.98
N ARG A 5 -6.66 10.51 -2.04
CA ARG A 5 -6.27 11.41 -3.14
C ARG A 5 -5.82 12.78 -2.66
N VAL A 6 -6.52 13.37 -1.68
CA VAL A 6 -6.20 14.70 -1.13
C VAL A 6 -5.01 14.65 -0.17
N LYS A 7 -4.91 13.60 0.66
CA LYS A 7 -3.90 13.50 1.71
C LYS A 7 -2.59 12.86 1.24
N LEU A 8 -2.58 12.16 0.11
CA LEU A 8 -1.44 11.37 -0.39
C LEU A 8 -0.11 12.15 -0.41
N PRO A 9 -0.03 13.42 -0.88
CA PRO A 9 1.24 14.14 -0.88
C PRO A 9 1.84 14.35 0.51
N LYS A 10 0.97 14.56 1.52
CA LYS A 10 1.37 14.74 2.92
C LYS A 10 1.76 13.39 3.55
N LEU A 11 0.95 12.37 3.29
CA LEU A 11 1.13 11.03 3.84
C LEU A 11 2.35 10.30 3.25
N ARG A 12 2.69 10.55 1.98
CA ARG A 12 3.83 9.94 1.30
C ARG A 12 5.10 9.99 2.14
N ARG A 13 5.43 11.16 2.70
CA ARG A 13 6.66 11.33 3.49
C ARG A 13 6.65 10.44 4.73
N GLN A 14 5.51 10.34 5.40
CA GLN A 14 5.32 9.51 6.59
C GLN A 14 5.41 8.02 6.24
N VAL A 15 4.80 7.62 5.13
CA VAL A 15 4.86 6.24 4.64
C VAL A 15 6.29 5.87 4.26
N GLN A 16 6.97 6.72 3.49
CA GLN A 16 8.36 6.50 3.09
C GLN A 16 9.32 6.37 4.28
N SER A 17 9.12 7.17 5.34
CA SER A 17 9.94 7.07 6.56
C SER A 17 9.67 5.80 7.38
N GLY A 18 8.73 4.94 6.96
CA GLY A 18 8.30 3.76 7.71
C GLY A 18 7.40 4.07 8.92
N ASN A 19 7.11 5.35 9.15
CA ASN A 19 6.29 5.83 10.27
C ASN A 19 4.79 5.52 10.09
N LEU A 20 4.36 5.21 8.87
CA LEU A 20 2.94 5.02 8.56
C LEU A 20 2.75 3.98 7.46
N ARG A 21 1.73 3.13 7.62
CA ARG A 21 1.26 2.19 6.60
C ARG A 21 -0.23 2.45 6.40
N ILE A 22 -0.71 2.40 5.17
CA ILE A 22 -2.10 2.75 4.86
C ILE A 22 -2.83 1.52 4.35
N VAL A 23 -3.94 1.18 5.03
CA VAL A 23 -4.90 0.21 4.52
C VAL A 23 -5.95 0.96 3.71
N CYS A 24 -6.08 0.59 2.45
CA CYS A 24 -7.08 1.15 1.56
C CYS A 24 -8.27 0.22 1.52
N THR A 25 -9.45 0.68 1.91
CA THR A 25 -10.68 -0.11 1.91
C THR A 25 -11.65 0.31 0.81
N HIS A 26 -12.44 -0.64 0.34
CA HIS A 26 -13.54 -0.44 -0.60
C HIS A 26 -14.74 -1.25 -0.12
N TYR A 27 -15.87 -0.59 0.17
CA TYR A 27 -17.07 -1.21 0.76
C TYR A 27 -16.83 -2.05 2.02
N GLY A 28 -15.87 -1.66 2.86
CA GLY A 28 -15.54 -2.38 4.11
C GLY A 28 -14.52 -3.51 3.95
N GLU A 29 -14.15 -3.86 2.72
CA GLU A 29 -13.10 -4.84 2.44
C GLU A 29 -11.76 -4.17 2.15
N VAL A 30 -10.66 -4.85 2.45
CA VAL A 30 -9.31 -4.36 2.14
C VAL A 30 -9.07 -4.46 0.64
N ALA A 31 -8.86 -3.31 0.00
CA ALA A 31 -8.66 -3.17 -1.44
C ALA A 31 -7.18 -3.05 -1.84
N ALA A 32 -6.32 -2.45 -1.01
CA ALA A 32 -4.87 -2.41 -1.21
C ALA A 32 -4.13 -1.87 0.04
N PHE A 33 -2.81 -1.86 -0.02
CA PHE A 33 -1.95 -1.22 0.98
C PHE A 33 -1.02 -0.18 0.36
N LEU A 34 -0.74 0.92 1.07
CA LEU A 34 0.34 1.84 0.73
C LEU A 34 1.46 1.73 1.76
N LEU A 35 2.65 1.34 1.29
CA LEU A 35 3.77 0.88 2.11
C LEU A 35 5.11 1.52 1.72
N PRO A 36 6.08 1.61 2.65
CA PRO A 36 7.47 1.90 2.29
C PRO A 36 8.10 0.77 1.47
N LEU A 37 9.14 1.08 0.71
CA LEU A 37 9.84 0.10 -0.14
C LEU A 37 10.53 -1.01 0.67
N GLN A 38 11.02 -0.71 1.87
CA GLN A 38 11.68 -1.70 2.73
C GLN A 38 10.75 -2.88 3.09
N ASP A 39 9.44 -2.64 3.20
CA ASP A 39 8.47 -3.70 3.49
C ASP A 39 8.28 -4.61 2.27
N ILE A 40 8.50 -4.08 1.07
CA ILE A 40 8.47 -4.84 -0.18
C ILE A 40 9.71 -5.70 -0.33
N ASP A 41 10.87 -5.15 0.06
CA ASP A 41 12.12 -5.91 0.04
C ASP A 41 12.01 -7.13 0.95
N ALA A 42 11.38 -6.99 2.13
CA ALA A 42 11.08 -8.11 3.02
C ALA A 42 10.21 -9.19 2.35
N LEU A 43 9.13 -8.81 1.65
CA LEU A 43 8.28 -9.76 0.91
C LEU A 43 9.04 -10.56 -0.17
N ASN A 44 10.12 -10.00 -0.71
CA ASN A 44 10.90 -10.66 -1.76
C ASN A 44 12.11 -11.44 -1.22
N SER A 45 12.39 -11.38 0.08
CA SER A 45 13.62 -11.92 0.67
C SER A 45 13.47 -13.31 1.29
N GLU A 46 12.25 -13.76 1.60
CA GLU A 46 12.03 -15.03 2.29
C GLU A 46 11.89 -16.20 1.30
N GLU A 47 12.76 -17.20 1.43
CA GLU A 47 12.72 -18.43 0.62
C GLU A 47 11.44 -19.22 0.93
N GLY A 48 10.46 -19.16 0.02
CA GLY A 48 9.23 -19.96 0.07
C GLY A 48 7.93 -19.15 0.21
N GLU A 49 8.02 -17.84 0.44
CA GLU A 49 6.90 -16.91 0.59
C GLU A 49 6.64 -16.09 -0.71
N PRO A 50 5.47 -15.44 -0.89
CA PRO A 50 5.09 -14.91 -2.19
C PRO A 50 5.94 -13.70 -2.59
N SER A 51 6.70 -13.89 -3.65
CA SER A 51 7.41 -12.82 -4.34
C SER A 51 6.46 -11.97 -5.17
N ILE A 52 6.78 -10.68 -5.27
CA ILE A 52 6.14 -9.79 -6.23
C ILE A 52 6.61 -10.19 -7.62
N GLN A 53 5.70 -10.72 -8.43
CA GLN A 53 5.97 -11.19 -9.78
C GLN A 53 5.53 -10.19 -10.84
N ASN A 54 4.41 -9.52 -10.59
CA ASN A 54 3.79 -8.61 -11.53
C ASN A 54 3.72 -7.19 -10.94
N SER A 55 4.59 -6.30 -11.39
CA SER A 55 4.63 -4.93 -10.86
C SER A 55 4.64 -3.86 -11.95
N GLU A 56 4.04 -2.73 -11.64
CA GLU A 56 4.02 -1.54 -12.49
C GLU A 56 4.71 -0.36 -11.81
N GLU A 57 5.12 0.63 -12.60
CA GLU A 57 5.57 1.91 -12.09
C GLU A 57 4.67 3.03 -12.59
N ILE A 58 4.29 3.93 -11.69
CA ILE A 58 3.46 5.09 -11.99
C ILE A 58 4.02 6.31 -11.28
N SER A 59 3.89 7.50 -11.88
CA SER A 59 4.27 8.72 -11.16
C SER A 59 3.25 9.02 -10.05
N LEU A 60 3.68 9.59 -8.93
CA LEU A 60 2.75 10.01 -7.86
C LEU A 60 1.66 10.96 -8.35
N THR A 61 2.01 11.84 -9.29
CA THR A 61 1.07 12.81 -9.86
C THR A 61 -0.02 12.08 -10.63
N GLU A 62 0.37 11.12 -11.46
CA GLU A 62 -0.55 10.30 -12.25
C GLU A 62 -1.37 9.36 -11.38
N PHE A 63 -0.75 8.70 -10.39
CA PHE A 63 -1.45 7.84 -9.43
C PHE A 63 -2.53 8.59 -8.66
N ARG A 64 -2.30 9.86 -8.30
CA ARG A 64 -3.32 10.69 -7.67
C ARG A 64 -4.55 10.85 -8.56
N ASP A 65 -4.36 10.92 -9.88
CA ASP A 65 -5.45 11.14 -10.83
C ASP A 65 -6.09 9.82 -11.29
N GLN A 66 -5.36 8.71 -11.25
CA GLN A 66 -5.78 7.36 -11.63
C GLN A 66 -5.90 6.40 -10.43
N LEU A 67 -6.27 6.91 -9.25
CA LEU A 67 -6.26 6.11 -8.02
C LEU A 67 -7.21 4.89 -8.12
N THR A 68 -8.44 5.10 -8.59
CA THR A 68 -9.42 4.04 -8.84
C THR A 68 -8.90 2.99 -9.82
N GLU A 69 -8.34 3.42 -10.95
CA GLU A 69 -7.80 2.53 -11.97
C GLU A 69 -6.60 1.73 -11.44
N SER A 70 -5.73 2.37 -10.66
CA SER A 70 -4.59 1.69 -10.01
C SER A 70 -5.05 0.59 -9.05
N TRP A 71 -6.16 0.79 -8.34
CA TRP A 71 -6.78 -0.26 -7.54
C TRP A 71 -7.35 -1.38 -8.41
N GLU A 72 -8.10 -1.06 -9.47
CA GLU A 72 -8.65 -2.07 -10.38
C GLU A 72 -7.55 -2.93 -11.01
N ARG A 73 -6.39 -2.34 -11.33
CA ARG A 73 -5.21 -3.09 -11.79
C ARG A 73 -4.68 -4.07 -10.73
N LEU A 74 -4.61 -3.66 -9.47
CA LEU A 74 -4.22 -4.56 -8.37
C LEU A 74 -5.20 -5.73 -8.19
N LEU A 75 -6.50 -5.46 -8.30
CA LEU A 75 -7.54 -6.50 -8.27
C LEU A 75 -7.51 -7.39 -9.52
N GLY A 76 -7.06 -6.84 -10.65
CA GLY A 76 -6.89 -7.53 -11.92
C GLY A 76 -5.62 -8.40 -12.02
N GLY A 77 -4.81 -8.49 -10.95
CA GLY A 77 -3.64 -9.37 -10.90
C GLY A 77 -2.29 -8.66 -10.97
N ILE A 78 -2.25 -7.33 -10.87
CA ILE A 78 -1.01 -6.62 -10.52
C ILE A 78 -0.73 -6.83 -9.02
N ASP A 79 0.50 -7.15 -8.68
CA ASP A 79 0.91 -7.45 -7.31
C ASP A 79 1.23 -6.17 -6.55
N CYS A 80 1.90 -5.25 -7.23
CA CYS A 80 2.37 -4.00 -6.67
C CYS A 80 2.55 -2.93 -7.75
N ILE A 81 2.17 -1.71 -7.41
CA ILE A 81 2.42 -0.51 -8.21
C ILE A 81 3.41 0.36 -7.44
N TYR A 82 4.61 0.52 -7.96
CA TYR A 82 5.62 1.42 -7.39
C TYR A 82 5.29 2.86 -7.77
N LEU A 83 5.11 3.69 -6.75
CA LEU A 83 4.92 5.12 -6.95
C LEU A 83 6.27 5.79 -7.06
N THR A 84 6.45 6.57 -8.13
CA THR A 84 7.71 7.23 -8.45
C THR A 84 7.62 8.76 -8.32
N PHE A 85 8.76 9.38 -7.99
CA PHE A 85 8.96 10.82 -7.98
C PHE A 85 10.33 11.14 -8.59
N HIS A 86 10.37 11.90 -9.67
CA HIS A 86 11.61 12.22 -10.41
C HIS A 86 12.52 11.00 -10.63
N LYS A 87 11.96 9.91 -11.16
CA LYS A 87 12.65 8.63 -11.46
C LYS A 87 13.09 7.80 -10.25
N ARG A 88 12.72 8.17 -9.02
CA ARG A 88 12.96 7.35 -7.82
C ARG A 88 11.66 6.71 -7.37
N ARG A 89 11.68 5.40 -7.11
CA ARG A 89 10.62 4.73 -6.36
C ARG A 89 10.59 5.31 -4.94
N VAL A 90 9.41 5.59 -4.41
CA VAL A 90 9.28 6.20 -3.08
C VAL A 90 8.41 5.42 -2.12
N VAL A 91 7.34 4.81 -2.63
CA VAL A 91 6.41 3.96 -1.86
C VAL A 91 5.77 2.96 -2.83
N ALA A 92 5.21 1.90 -2.29
CA ALA A 92 4.57 0.84 -3.04
C ALA A 92 3.07 0.75 -2.70
N PHE A 93 2.27 0.49 -3.71
CA PHE A 93 0.85 0.24 -3.58
C PHE A 93 0.56 -1.22 -3.89
N VAL A 94 0.17 -2.01 -2.90
CA VAL A 94 0.29 -3.46 -2.91
C VAL A 94 -1.08 -4.13 -2.83
N SER A 95 -1.21 -5.24 -3.54
CA SER A 95 -2.41 -6.08 -3.56
C SER A 95 -2.71 -6.66 -2.16
N PRO A 96 -4.01 -6.79 -1.79
CA PRO A 96 -4.44 -7.41 -0.54
C PRO A 96 -3.98 -8.86 -0.37
N ARG A 97 -3.63 -9.57 -1.45
CA ARG A 97 -3.18 -10.96 -1.34
C ARG A 97 -1.89 -11.11 -0.51
N PHE A 98 -1.13 -10.03 -0.32
CA PHE A 98 0.07 -10.01 0.50
C PHE A 98 -0.21 -9.67 1.98
N THR A 99 -1.49 -9.48 2.38
CA THR A 99 -1.86 -9.07 3.75
C THR A 99 -1.22 -9.95 4.82
N HIS A 100 -1.20 -11.27 4.62
CA HIS A 100 -0.68 -12.23 5.60
C HIS A 100 0.83 -12.16 5.83
N TYR A 101 1.55 -11.55 4.88
CA TYR A 101 3.02 -11.45 4.88
C TYR A 101 3.49 -10.05 5.27
N LEU A 102 2.58 -9.08 5.25
CA LEU A 102 2.85 -7.72 5.66
C LEU A 102 2.67 -7.63 7.17
N SER A 103 3.74 -7.22 7.85
CA SER A 103 3.66 -6.78 9.26
C SER A 103 2.94 -5.42 9.33
N LEU A 104 1.63 -5.45 9.10
CA LEU A 104 0.76 -4.30 9.24
C LEU A 104 0.43 -4.16 10.71
N PRO A 105 0.83 -3.06 11.34
CA PRO A 105 0.27 -2.78 12.64
C PRO A 105 -1.29 -2.58 12.41
N LEU A 106 -2.23 -2.91 13.33
CA LEU A 106 -3.59 -2.28 13.50
C LEU A 106 -3.93 -1.38 14.79
N ILE A 107 -4.16 -0.04 14.71
CA ILE A 107 -4.83 0.86 15.73
C ILE A 107 -5.84 1.81 15.06
N GLY A 108 -7.09 1.86 15.59
CA GLY A 108 -8.12 2.88 15.32
C GLY A 108 -9.56 2.33 15.30
N ASP A 109 -10.52 3.16 15.75
CA ASP A 109 -11.97 2.86 15.93
C ASP A 109 -12.60 2.05 14.78
N ALA A 110 -13.23 0.92 15.14
CA ALA A 110 -13.55 -0.21 14.26
C ALA A 110 -14.52 0.13 13.11
N ASP A 111 -15.32 1.18 13.24
CA ASP A 111 -16.38 1.52 12.28
C ASP A 111 -15.92 2.44 11.12
N LYS A 112 -14.64 2.88 11.08
CA LYS A 112 -14.10 3.78 10.03
C LYS A 112 -12.66 3.44 9.63
N VAL A 113 -12.42 2.27 9.08
CA VAL A 113 -11.08 1.87 8.62
C VAL A 113 -10.67 2.62 7.33
N LEU A 114 -9.85 3.66 7.53
CA LEU A 114 -8.96 4.28 6.54
C LEU A 114 -7.47 4.13 6.91
N PHE A 115 -7.14 3.57 8.07
CA PHE A 115 -5.79 3.30 8.58
C PHE A 115 -5.86 2.37 9.78
N VAL A 116 -4.86 1.52 10.01
CA VAL A 116 -4.68 0.78 11.27
C VAL A 116 -3.15 0.52 11.46
N PRO A 117 -2.52 0.83 12.65
CA PRO A 117 -1.26 0.28 13.25
C PRO A 117 -1.25 -0.26 14.75
N SER A 118 -0.91 -1.54 15.07
CA SER A 118 -0.74 -2.55 16.16
C SER A 118 -1.88 -3.12 17.04
N GLU A 119 -2.22 -4.43 16.95
CA GLU A 119 -1.70 -5.42 17.92
C GLU A 119 -1.78 -6.91 17.47
N ILE A 120 -0.61 -7.54 17.41
CA ILE A 120 -0.39 -8.89 17.95
C ILE A 120 -0.80 -8.85 19.43
N GLN A 121 -1.80 -9.63 19.84
CA GLN A 121 -2.04 -9.91 21.26
C GLN A 121 -1.61 -11.35 21.59
N VAL A 122 -0.54 -11.38 22.40
CA VAL A 122 -0.02 -12.44 23.30
C VAL A 122 0.31 -13.80 22.68
#